data_AF-A0A183IK80-F1
#
_entry.id   AF-A0A183IK80-F1
#
_cell.length_a   1.000
_cell.length_b   1.000
_cell.length_c   1.000
_cell.angle_alpha   90.00
_cell.angle_beta   90.00
_cell.angle_gamma   90.00
#
_symmetry.space_group_name_H-M   'P 1'
#
loop_
_entity.id
_entity.type
_entity.pdbx_description
1 polymer ?
#
loop_
_entity_poly.entity_id
_entity_poly.type
_entity_poly.pdbx_seq_one_letter_code
_entity_poly.pdbx_strand_id
1 'polypeptide(L)'
;TRSFVRQLRSDFDFRYEEALRLREGDREKIDGQLTQLSEYESEINLLRRRIQNLEEEVNRLKKENVRLQNELQKARSDLDQETLNRIDYQNQVQTLLEEIDFIRRVHEQEIKELQALAARDTTAENREYFKNELALAIRDIRNEYDTITAQNKNDMESWYKLKVRRETQSARQTMETGYQKEETKRMRVQLGDLRGKLADLESRNSLLEKQVQELTYQLEDDQRSYEAALNDRDAQIRKMREECQSLMVELQMLLDTKQTLDAEIAIYRKMLEGEENRTGLKQLVEQVVKTHSLQQQEDTESMRVVKGEMATRTSFQRSAKGNVSIAECQPEGKFIVLENTHRSKDENLDEWKLKRKIDGKRELVFTFPSKYILRIWAKNQGGINDPPTQFIFDSEDSWGVGLNVQTILYNKDGEVRPFFIITNLI
;
A
#
# COMPACT_ATOMS: atom_id res chain seq x y z
N THR A 1 -117.37 27.26 -16.16
CA THR A 1 -116.52 26.27 -15.46
C THR A 1 -115.72 25.37 -16.41
N ARG A 2 -116.33 24.67 -17.39
CA ARG A 2 -115.56 23.79 -18.31
C ARG A 2 -114.54 24.50 -19.23
N SER A 3 -114.80 25.72 -19.72
CA SER A 3 -113.82 26.46 -20.55
C SER A 3 -112.62 26.97 -19.74
N PHE A 4 -112.86 27.47 -18.52
CA PHE A 4 -111.81 27.92 -17.60
C PHE A 4 -110.86 26.79 -17.22
N VAL A 5 -111.38 25.59 -16.90
CA VAL A 5 -110.54 24.40 -16.63
C VAL A 5 -109.72 23.99 -17.85
N ARG A 6 -110.28 24.13 -19.07
CA ARG A 6 -109.58 23.80 -20.32
C ARG A 6 -108.46 24.80 -20.63
N GLN A 7 -108.68 26.07 -20.33
CA GLN A 7 -107.68 27.14 -20.47
C GLN A 7 -106.57 27.03 -19.43
N LEU A 8 -106.91 26.71 -18.18
CA LEU A 8 -105.94 26.45 -17.11
C LEU A 8 -105.07 25.24 -17.40
N ARG A 9 -105.66 24.18 -17.98
CA ARG A 9 -104.93 22.99 -18.44
C ARG A 9 -103.98 23.33 -19.59
N SER A 10 -104.42 24.12 -20.55
CA SER A 10 -103.56 24.57 -21.66
C SER A 10 -102.41 25.46 -21.20
N ASP A 11 -102.61 26.32 -20.21
CA ASP A 11 -101.54 27.15 -19.63
C ASP A 11 -100.55 26.30 -18.83
N PHE A 12 -101.04 25.30 -18.11
CA PHE A 12 -100.19 24.33 -17.41
C PHE A 12 -99.38 23.46 -18.38
N ASP A 13 -100.00 22.94 -19.43
CA ASP A 13 -99.35 22.13 -20.47
C ASP A 13 -98.27 22.97 -21.19
N PHE A 14 -98.55 24.24 -21.50
CA PHE A 14 -97.58 25.16 -22.10
C PHE A 14 -96.38 25.42 -21.17
N ARG A 15 -96.61 25.75 -19.89
CA ARG A 15 -95.52 25.96 -18.93
C ARG A 15 -94.73 24.69 -18.66
N TYR A 16 -95.37 23.52 -18.70
CA TYR A 16 -94.72 22.23 -18.57
C TYR A 16 -93.82 21.92 -19.78
N GLU A 17 -94.29 22.18 -20.99
CA GLU A 17 -93.47 22.07 -22.22
C GLU A 17 -92.32 23.08 -22.23
N GLU A 18 -92.54 24.31 -21.77
CA GLU A 18 -91.49 25.33 -21.65
C GLU A 18 -90.42 24.92 -20.62
N ALA A 19 -90.83 24.40 -19.47
CA ALA A 19 -89.91 23.87 -18.46
C ALA A 19 -89.12 22.64 -18.96
N LEU A 20 -89.76 21.77 -19.76
CA LEU A 20 -89.08 20.64 -20.42
C LEU A 20 -88.03 21.14 -21.42
N ARG A 21 -88.35 22.13 -22.25
CA ARG A 21 -87.39 22.72 -23.20
C ARG A 21 -86.21 23.39 -22.50
N LEU A 22 -86.46 24.12 -21.41
CA LEU A 22 -85.38 24.72 -20.61
C LEU A 22 -84.49 23.63 -19.99
N ARG A 23 -85.09 22.57 -19.44
CA ARG A 23 -84.36 21.41 -18.91
C ARG A 23 -83.55 20.70 -19.99
N GLU A 24 -84.07 20.54 -21.20
CA GLU A 24 -83.33 19.98 -22.33
C GLU A 24 -82.15 20.88 -22.73
N GLY A 25 -82.36 22.19 -22.84
CA GLY A 25 -81.29 23.14 -23.14
C GLY A 25 -80.20 23.18 -22.05
N ASP A 26 -80.57 23.05 -20.78
CA ASP A 26 -79.59 22.94 -19.69
C ASP A 26 -78.88 21.59 -19.70
N ARG A 27 -79.56 20.49 -20.06
CA ARG A 27 -78.92 19.18 -20.27
C ARG A 27 -77.88 19.23 -21.39
N GLU A 28 -78.20 19.86 -22.52
CA GLU A 28 -77.25 20.02 -23.63
C GLU A 28 -76.03 20.86 -23.24
N LYS A 29 -76.22 21.93 -22.46
CA LYS A 29 -75.10 22.72 -21.93
C LYS A 29 -74.24 21.89 -20.98
N ILE A 30 -74.84 21.11 -20.08
CA ILE A 30 -74.12 20.22 -19.16
C ILE A 30 -73.33 19.17 -19.95
N ASP A 31 -73.95 18.53 -20.95
CA ASP A 31 -73.30 17.54 -21.81
C ASP A 31 -72.11 18.18 -22.59
N GLY A 32 -72.27 19.41 -23.06
CA GLY A 32 -71.19 20.20 -23.68
C GLY A 32 -70.05 20.56 -22.72
N GLN A 33 -70.36 20.89 -21.47
CA GLN A 33 -69.34 21.14 -20.44
C GLN A 33 -68.62 19.86 -20.01
N LEU A 34 -69.33 18.73 -19.94
CA LEU A 34 -68.74 17.42 -19.61
C LEU A 34 -67.76 16.95 -20.68
N THR A 35 -68.09 17.16 -21.96
CA THR A 35 -67.16 16.85 -23.07
C THR A 35 -65.91 17.71 -23.02
N GLN A 36 -66.05 19.02 -22.79
CA GLN A 36 -64.91 19.93 -22.60
C GLN A 36 -64.05 19.55 -21.38
N LEU A 37 -64.67 19.19 -20.26
CA LEU A 37 -63.94 18.72 -19.07
C LEU A 37 -63.14 17.45 -19.38
N SER A 38 -63.73 16.49 -20.11
CA SER A 38 -63.03 15.27 -20.53
C SER A 38 -61.84 15.57 -21.46
N GLU A 39 -61.99 16.51 -22.39
CA GLU A 39 -60.91 16.97 -23.26
C GLU A 39 -59.76 17.59 -22.44
N TYR A 40 -60.06 18.51 -21.52
CA TYR A 40 -59.07 19.12 -20.64
C TYR A 40 -58.39 18.10 -19.72
N GLU A 41 -59.13 17.14 -19.18
CA GLU A 41 -58.55 16.04 -18.38
C GLU A 41 -57.58 15.19 -19.21
N SER A 42 -57.93 14.90 -20.48
CA SER A 42 -57.05 14.15 -21.39
C SER A 42 -55.77 14.93 -21.72
N GLU A 43 -55.88 16.25 -21.94
CA GLU A 43 -54.74 17.12 -22.22
C GLU A 43 -53.83 17.24 -21.00
N ILE A 44 -54.39 17.44 -19.80
CA ILE A 44 -53.63 17.47 -18.54
C ILE A 44 -52.88 16.16 -18.34
N ASN A 45 -53.50 15.01 -18.62
CA ASN A 45 -52.86 13.71 -18.50
C ASN A 45 -51.71 13.54 -19.49
N LEU A 46 -51.86 14.02 -20.73
CA LEU A 46 -50.79 14.00 -21.73
C LEU A 46 -49.62 14.92 -21.34
N LEU A 47 -49.91 16.13 -20.86
CA LEU A 47 -48.91 17.08 -20.38
C LEU A 47 -48.16 16.54 -19.16
N ARG A 48 -48.85 15.90 -18.21
CA ARG A 48 -48.22 15.24 -17.05
C ARG A 48 -47.22 14.16 -17.47
N ARG A 49 -47.60 13.30 -18.42
CA ARG A 49 -46.69 12.27 -18.97
C ARG A 49 -45.49 12.92 -19.67
N ARG A 50 -45.71 14.00 -20.41
CA ARG A 50 -44.61 14.71 -21.09
C ARG A 50 -43.64 15.34 -20.09
N ILE A 51 -44.14 15.95 -19.02
CA ILE A 51 -43.33 16.51 -17.93
C ILE A 51 -42.50 15.40 -17.29
N GLN A 52 -43.12 14.27 -16.93
CA GLN A 52 -42.40 13.14 -16.34
C GLN A 52 -41.26 12.64 -17.25
N ASN A 53 -41.53 12.45 -18.54
CA ASN A 53 -40.49 12.03 -19.49
C ASN A 53 -39.34 13.05 -19.61
N LEU A 54 -39.65 14.35 -19.56
CA LEU A 54 -38.64 15.41 -19.58
C LEU A 54 -37.82 15.45 -18.28
N GLU A 55 -38.45 15.21 -17.13
CA GLU A 55 -37.77 15.12 -15.83
C GLU A 55 -36.81 13.93 -15.79
N GLU A 56 -37.23 12.77 -16.32
CA GLU A 56 -36.38 11.58 -16.46
C GLU A 56 -35.18 11.85 -17.38
N GLU A 57 -35.42 12.54 -18.52
CA GLU A 57 -34.36 12.93 -19.45
C GLU A 57 -33.35 13.89 -18.80
N VAL A 58 -33.83 14.92 -18.10
CA VAL A 58 -32.98 15.86 -17.36
C VAL A 58 -32.16 15.14 -16.31
N ASN A 59 -32.75 14.19 -15.58
CA ASN A 59 -32.02 13.40 -14.59
C ASN A 59 -30.96 12.50 -15.23
N ARG A 60 -31.23 11.92 -16.41
CA ARG A 60 -30.24 11.15 -17.17
C ARG A 60 -29.08 12.03 -17.61
N LEU A 61 -29.36 13.17 -18.22
CA LEU A 61 -28.35 14.13 -18.68
C LEU A 61 -27.52 14.68 -17.52
N LYS A 62 -28.12 14.93 -16.35
CA LYS A 62 -27.38 15.33 -15.14
C LYS A 62 -26.40 14.25 -14.69
N LYS A 63 -26.81 12.98 -14.66
CA LYS A 63 -25.92 11.85 -14.30
C LYS A 63 -24.77 11.73 -15.29
N GLU A 64 -25.05 11.86 -16.58
CA GLU A 64 -24.03 11.82 -17.64
C GLU A 64 -23.05 12.99 -17.53
N ASN A 65 -23.54 14.20 -17.27
CA ASN A 65 -22.68 15.37 -17.07
C ASN A 65 -21.75 15.19 -15.86
N VAL A 66 -22.24 14.70 -14.72
CA VAL A 66 -21.41 14.39 -13.55
C VAL A 66 -20.36 13.33 -13.88
N ARG A 67 -20.73 12.28 -14.63
CA ARG A 67 -19.78 11.26 -15.08
C ARG A 67 -18.68 11.86 -15.95
N LEU A 68 -19.04 12.66 -16.96
CA LEU A 68 -18.09 13.31 -17.86
C LEU A 68 -17.19 14.31 -17.12
N GLN A 69 -17.72 15.04 -16.14
CA GLN A 69 -16.92 15.92 -15.27
C GLN A 69 -15.90 15.14 -14.45
N ASN A 70 -16.29 13.98 -13.90
CA ASN A 70 -15.37 13.11 -13.17
C ASN A 70 -14.29 12.50 -14.08
N GLU A 71 -14.66 12.07 -15.29
CA GLU A 71 -13.71 11.56 -16.28
C GLU A 71 -12.73 12.66 -16.73
N LEU A 72 -13.22 13.89 -16.96
CA LEU A 72 -12.38 15.04 -17.26
C LEU A 72 -11.42 15.37 -16.11
N GLN A 73 -11.89 15.33 -14.87
CA GLN A 73 -11.06 15.60 -13.71
C GLN A 73 -9.95 14.54 -13.54
N LYS A 74 -10.26 13.27 -13.78
CA LYS A 74 -9.26 12.19 -13.81
C LYS A 74 -8.23 12.42 -14.90
N ALA A 75 -8.67 12.68 -16.13
CA ALA A 75 -7.77 12.92 -17.25
C ALA A 75 -6.83 14.13 -17.02
N ARG A 76 -7.32 15.18 -16.33
CA ARG A 76 -6.49 16.31 -15.89
C ARG A 76 -5.44 15.89 -14.86
N SER A 77 -5.85 15.15 -13.84
CA SER A 77 -4.92 14.63 -12.83
C SER A 77 -3.86 13.72 -13.43
N ASP A 78 -4.23 12.87 -14.39
CA ASP A 78 -3.31 11.98 -15.08
C ASP A 78 -2.31 12.77 -15.95
N LEU A 79 -2.79 13.83 -16.63
CA LEU A 79 -1.94 14.74 -17.40
C LEU A 79 -0.94 15.50 -16.51
N ASP A 80 -1.39 15.97 -15.35
CA ASP A 80 -0.53 16.66 -14.38
C ASP A 80 0.55 15.69 -13.85
N GLN A 81 0.17 14.45 -13.51
CA GLN A 81 1.11 13.43 -13.07
C GLN A 81 2.13 13.08 -14.16
N GLU A 82 1.68 12.91 -15.40
CA GLU A 82 2.58 12.60 -16.52
C GLU A 82 3.51 13.77 -16.84
N THR A 83 3.04 15.00 -16.64
CA THR A 83 3.88 16.21 -16.77
C THR A 83 4.97 16.24 -15.70
N LEU A 84 4.65 15.87 -14.45
CA LEU A 84 5.65 15.73 -13.38
C LEU A 84 6.68 14.64 -13.71
N ASN A 85 6.21 13.45 -14.11
CA ASN A 85 7.09 12.35 -14.52
C ASN A 85 8.04 12.77 -15.65
N ARG A 86 7.52 13.49 -16.66
CA ARG A 86 8.34 14.02 -17.76
C ARG A 86 9.43 14.98 -17.27
N ILE A 87 9.09 15.88 -16.34
CA ILE A 87 10.05 16.83 -15.74
C ILE A 87 11.13 16.06 -14.97
N ASP A 88 10.75 15.05 -14.18
CA ASP A 88 11.70 14.23 -13.42
C ASP A 88 12.67 13.49 -14.34
N TYR A 89 12.17 12.87 -15.42
CA TYR A 89 13.02 12.22 -16.41
C TYR A 89 13.94 13.21 -17.14
N GLN A 90 13.46 14.42 -17.45
CA GLN A 90 14.31 15.47 -18.04
C GLN A 90 15.42 15.89 -17.09
N ASN A 91 15.13 16.04 -15.80
CA ASN A 91 16.12 16.36 -14.78
C ASN A 91 17.16 15.24 -14.63
N GLN A 92 16.74 13.97 -14.63
CA GLN A 92 17.66 12.83 -14.60
C GLN A 92 18.57 12.79 -15.83
N VAL A 93 18.02 13.00 -17.03
CA VAL A 93 18.83 13.08 -18.27
C VAL A 93 19.85 14.21 -18.17
N GLN A 94 19.42 15.40 -17.72
CA GLN A 94 20.31 16.54 -17.55
C GLN A 94 21.45 16.24 -16.54
N THR A 95 21.11 15.61 -15.42
CA THR A 95 22.09 15.23 -14.38
C THR A 95 23.12 14.24 -14.92
N LEU A 96 22.66 13.22 -15.67
CA LEU A 96 23.55 12.24 -16.29
C LEU A 96 24.45 12.86 -17.36
N LEU A 97 23.94 13.82 -18.14
CA LEU A 97 24.76 14.56 -19.11
C LEU A 97 25.85 15.38 -18.41
N GLU A 98 25.51 16.07 -17.32
CA GLU A 98 26.48 16.83 -16.51
C GLU A 98 27.53 15.92 -15.87
N GLU A 99 27.15 14.73 -15.40
CA GLU A 99 28.06 13.73 -14.86
C GLU A 99 29.02 13.19 -15.95
N ILE A 100 28.50 12.87 -17.13
CA ILE A 100 29.32 12.44 -18.28
C ILE A 100 30.35 13.53 -18.64
N ASP A 101 29.92 14.79 -18.71
CA ASP A 101 30.80 15.90 -19.04
C ASP A 101 31.80 16.22 -17.92
N PHE A 102 31.45 15.97 -16.66
CA PHE A 102 32.37 16.02 -15.55
C PHE A 102 33.46 14.94 -15.66
N ILE A 103 33.06 13.67 -15.82
CA ILE A 103 33.99 12.54 -15.95
C ILE A 103 34.92 12.73 -17.15
N ARG A 104 34.40 13.19 -18.29
CA ARG A 104 35.23 13.51 -19.47
C ARG A 104 36.29 14.55 -19.16
N ARG A 105 35.92 15.66 -18.49
CA ARG A 105 36.88 16.70 -18.10
C ARG A 105 37.95 16.19 -17.13
N VAL A 106 37.57 15.35 -16.17
CA VAL A 106 38.50 14.73 -15.22
C VAL A 106 39.48 13.81 -15.94
N HIS A 107 39.00 12.90 -16.79
CA HIS A 107 39.86 12.00 -17.55
C HIS A 107 40.79 12.76 -18.50
N GLU A 108 40.30 13.82 -19.16
CA GLU A 108 41.14 14.62 -20.04
C GLU A 108 42.25 15.35 -19.27
N GLN A 109 41.97 15.80 -18.05
CA GLN A 109 42.97 16.39 -17.15
C GLN A 109 43.99 15.33 -16.68
N GLU A 110 43.54 14.15 -16.28
CA GLU A 110 44.40 13.05 -15.85
C GLU A 110 45.32 12.58 -16.99
N ILE A 111 44.80 12.49 -18.22
CA ILE A 111 45.60 12.17 -19.41
C ILE A 111 46.67 13.25 -19.62
N LYS A 112 46.35 14.53 -19.50
CA LYS A 112 47.32 15.63 -19.62
C LYS A 112 48.42 15.54 -18.55
N GLU A 113 48.07 15.21 -17.31
CA GLU A 113 49.02 15.03 -16.22
C GLU A 113 49.93 13.81 -16.43
N LEU A 114 49.38 12.68 -16.85
CA LEU A 114 50.15 11.48 -17.18
C LEU A 114 51.08 11.71 -18.37
N GLN A 115 50.62 12.42 -19.41
CA GLN A 115 51.47 12.81 -20.54
C GLN A 115 52.61 13.73 -20.10
N ALA A 116 52.34 14.69 -19.21
CA ALA A 116 53.39 15.56 -18.66
C ALA A 116 54.42 14.77 -17.83
N LEU A 117 53.96 13.79 -17.04
CA LEU A 117 54.85 12.90 -16.28
C LEU A 117 55.71 12.03 -17.21
N ALA A 118 55.10 11.43 -18.23
CA ALA A 118 55.83 10.62 -19.21
C ALA A 118 56.84 11.45 -20.02
N ALA A 119 56.50 12.69 -20.38
CA ALA A 119 57.43 13.62 -21.02
C ALA A 119 58.60 13.99 -20.10
N ARG A 120 58.36 14.14 -18.79
CA ARG A 120 59.41 14.38 -17.80
C ARG A 120 60.38 13.20 -17.68
N ASP A 121 59.91 11.96 -17.69
CA ASP A 121 60.80 10.78 -17.53
C ASP A 121 61.61 10.43 -18.80
N THR A 122 61.25 10.97 -19.96
CA THR A 122 61.86 10.58 -21.25
C THR A 122 62.99 11.49 -21.71
N THR A 123 63.18 12.67 -21.12
CA THR A 123 64.24 13.61 -21.50
C THR A 123 65.64 13.09 -21.13
N ALA A 124 66.62 13.31 -22.01
CA ALA A 124 67.99 12.87 -21.81
C ALA A 124 68.63 13.51 -20.56
N GLU A 125 68.32 14.78 -20.29
CA GLU A 125 68.79 15.51 -19.10
C GLU A 125 68.35 14.88 -17.78
N ASN A 126 67.12 14.35 -17.71
CA ASN A 126 66.63 13.69 -16.48
C ASN A 126 67.27 12.32 -16.27
N ARG A 127 67.56 11.57 -17.34
CA ARG A 127 68.33 10.31 -17.23
C ARG A 127 69.77 10.55 -16.77
N GLU A 128 70.40 11.62 -17.23
CA GLU A 128 71.73 12.05 -16.77
C GLU A 128 71.70 12.46 -15.29
N TYR A 129 70.68 13.23 -14.88
CA TYR A 129 70.46 13.66 -13.51
C TYR A 129 70.26 12.47 -12.55
N PHE A 130 69.36 11.53 -12.87
CA PHE A 130 69.14 10.33 -12.04
C PHE A 130 70.37 9.41 -11.99
N LYS A 131 71.13 9.30 -13.08
CA LYS A 131 72.39 8.55 -13.09
C LYS A 131 73.44 9.19 -12.18
N ASN A 132 73.53 10.51 -12.16
CA ASN A 132 74.46 11.24 -11.29
C ASN A 132 74.04 11.16 -9.82
N GLU A 133 72.76 11.33 -9.50
CA GLU A 133 72.21 11.14 -8.14
C GLU A 133 72.42 9.71 -7.64
N LEU A 134 72.15 8.70 -8.47
CA LEU A 134 72.41 7.30 -8.11
C LEU A 134 73.90 7.05 -7.86
N ALA A 135 74.78 7.64 -8.67
CA ALA A 135 76.23 7.53 -8.49
C ALA A 135 76.70 8.22 -7.20
N LEU A 136 76.11 9.36 -6.84
CA LEU A 136 76.37 10.05 -5.56
C LEU A 136 75.87 9.21 -4.38
N ALA A 137 74.65 8.70 -4.42
CA ALA A 137 74.10 7.83 -3.38
C ALA A 137 74.95 6.57 -3.17
N ILE A 138 75.40 5.92 -4.26
CA ILE A 138 76.33 4.77 -4.17
C ILE A 138 77.66 5.18 -3.54
N ARG A 139 78.19 6.38 -3.89
CA ARG A 139 79.42 6.90 -3.29
C ARG A 139 79.25 7.17 -1.80
N ASP A 140 78.11 7.70 -1.39
CA ASP A 140 77.83 8.01 0.00
C ASP A 140 77.63 6.74 0.83
N ILE A 141 76.91 5.73 0.32
CA ILE A 141 76.82 4.39 0.94
C ILE A 141 78.22 3.79 1.09
N ARG A 142 79.08 3.92 0.08
CA ARG A 142 80.45 3.39 0.14
C ARG A 142 81.29 4.14 1.19
N ASN A 143 81.19 5.46 1.25
CA ASN A 143 81.86 6.27 2.27
C ASN A 143 81.36 5.95 3.67
N GLU A 144 80.07 5.73 3.85
CA GLU A 144 79.47 5.31 5.11
C GLU A 144 79.98 3.93 5.50
N TYR A 145 80.07 2.99 4.55
CA TYR A 145 80.63 1.66 4.78
C TYR A 145 82.12 1.71 5.12
N ASP A 146 82.89 2.56 4.45
CA ASP A 146 84.30 2.79 4.74
C ASP A 146 84.48 3.42 6.13
N THR A 147 83.59 4.33 6.52
CA THR A 147 83.55 4.95 7.85
C THR A 147 83.24 3.91 8.93
N ILE A 148 82.21 3.07 8.71
CA ILE A 148 81.86 1.97 9.61
C ILE A 148 83.01 0.97 9.70
N THR A 149 83.68 0.66 8.59
CA THR A 149 84.82 -0.27 8.58
C THR A 149 86.02 0.31 9.32
N ALA A 150 86.33 1.60 9.11
CA ALA A 150 87.37 2.31 9.85
C ALA A 150 87.05 2.38 11.34
N GLN A 151 85.79 2.66 11.68
CA GLN A 151 85.32 2.69 13.06
C GLN A 151 85.39 1.30 13.70
N ASN A 152 84.93 0.25 13.03
CA ASN A 152 85.06 -1.13 13.49
C ASN A 152 86.53 -1.53 13.68
N LYS A 153 87.43 -1.10 12.80
CA LYS A 153 88.87 -1.34 12.95
C LYS A 153 89.42 -0.61 14.17
N ASN A 154 89.08 0.67 14.35
CA ASN A 154 89.48 1.47 15.51
C ASN A 154 88.91 0.88 16.81
N ASP A 155 87.65 0.44 16.80
CA ASP A 155 86.98 -0.19 17.93
C ASP A 155 87.58 -1.55 18.24
N MET A 156 87.98 -2.32 17.23
CA MET A 156 88.66 -3.60 17.42
C MET A 156 90.07 -3.39 18.00
N GLU A 157 90.84 -2.42 17.50
CA GLU A 157 92.14 -2.03 18.07
C GLU A 157 92.00 -1.49 19.51
N SER A 158 90.99 -0.64 19.75
CA SER A 158 90.63 -0.12 21.06
C SER A 158 90.17 -1.22 22.00
N TRP A 159 89.39 -2.19 21.51
CA TRP A 159 88.91 -3.36 22.24
C TRP A 159 90.04 -4.32 22.57
N TYR A 160 91.01 -4.55 21.68
CA TYR A 160 92.20 -5.33 21.98
C TYR A 160 93.09 -4.62 23.00
N LYS A 161 93.34 -3.32 22.85
CA LYS A 161 94.04 -2.50 23.85
C LYS A 161 93.31 -2.51 25.20
N LEU A 162 91.99 -2.44 25.17
CA LEU A 162 91.13 -2.48 26.35
C LEU A 162 91.08 -3.87 26.96
N LYS A 163 91.08 -4.96 26.18
CA LYS A 163 91.09 -6.35 26.66
C LYS A 163 92.41 -6.69 27.34
N VAL A 164 93.53 -6.21 26.80
CA VAL A 164 94.85 -6.24 27.46
C VAL A 164 94.82 -5.42 28.75
N ARG A 165 94.22 -4.21 28.74
CA ARG A 165 94.05 -3.37 29.95
C ARG A 165 93.05 -3.96 30.97
N ARG A 166 92.09 -4.76 30.52
CA ARG A 166 90.99 -5.34 31.30
C ARG A 166 91.40 -6.66 31.96
N GLU A 167 92.36 -7.39 31.40
CA GLU A 167 93.05 -8.48 32.13
C GLU A 167 93.94 -7.96 33.26
N THR A 168 94.39 -6.70 33.22
CA THR A 168 95.18 -6.09 34.32
C THR A 168 94.37 -5.27 35.32
N GLN A 169 93.08 -5.03 35.07
CA GLN A 169 92.27 -4.22 35.98
C GLN A 169 90.79 -4.58 35.89
N SER A 170 90.39 -5.55 36.71
CA SER A 170 88.99 -5.83 37.01
C SER A 170 88.45 -4.74 37.95
N ALA A 171 87.62 -3.82 37.44
CA ALA A 171 86.49 -3.22 38.17
C ALA A 171 85.75 -2.14 37.34
N ARG A 172 84.42 -2.31 37.28
CA ARG A 172 83.34 -1.32 37.11
C ARG A 172 82.87 -0.95 35.69
N GLN A 173 81.70 -1.50 35.36
CA GLN A 173 80.81 -1.10 34.28
C GLN A 173 79.54 -0.48 34.90
N THR A 174 79.28 0.81 34.66
CA THR A 174 78.15 1.56 35.28
C THR A 174 77.43 2.51 34.31
N MET A 175 77.46 2.30 32.99
CA MET A 175 76.72 3.18 32.04
C MET A 175 75.49 2.54 31.38
N GLU A 176 75.44 1.21 31.22
CA GLU A 176 74.33 0.51 30.55
C GLU A 176 72.98 0.58 31.33
N THR A 177 73.04 0.76 32.65
CA THR A 177 71.87 0.74 33.53
C THR A 177 71.04 2.03 33.54
N GLY A 178 71.56 3.15 33.02
CA GLY A 178 70.85 4.43 32.98
C GLY A 178 69.81 4.50 31.87
N TYR A 179 70.17 4.08 30.66
CA TYR A 179 69.30 4.11 29.48
C TYR A 179 68.08 3.19 29.64
N GLN A 180 68.30 1.97 30.15
CA GLN A 180 67.24 1.01 30.41
C GLN A 180 66.24 1.50 31.47
N LYS A 181 66.69 2.28 32.46
CA LYS A 181 65.81 2.86 33.50
C LYS A 181 64.94 3.99 32.95
N GLU A 182 65.49 4.85 32.09
CA GLU A 182 64.72 5.94 31.49
C GLU A 182 63.69 5.43 30.49
N GLU A 183 64.04 4.41 29.71
CA GLU A 183 63.09 3.78 28.79
C GLU A 183 61.95 3.05 29.54
N THR A 184 62.29 2.37 30.64
CA THR A 184 61.28 1.77 31.52
C THR A 184 60.34 2.83 32.12
N LYS A 185 60.84 4.04 32.40
CA LYS A 185 60.05 5.15 32.94
C LYS A 185 59.11 5.72 31.88
N ARG A 186 59.57 5.93 30.64
CA ARG A 186 58.74 6.37 29.51
C ARG A 186 57.59 5.40 29.21
N MET A 187 57.90 4.10 29.13
CA MET A 187 56.87 3.07 28.93
C MET A 187 55.84 3.05 30.07
N ARG A 188 56.27 3.31 31.31
CA ARG A 188 55.35 3.39 32.46
C ARG A 188 54.37 4.56 32.37
N VAL A 189 54.83 5.72 31.89
CA VAL A 189 53.97 6.90 31.68
C VAL A 189 52.96 6.65 30.56
N GLN A 190 53.42 6.13 29.42
CA GLN A 190 52.54 5.78 28.29
C GLN A 190 51.46 4.76 28.69
N LEU A 191 51.83 3.78 29.53
CA LEU A 191 50.89 2.79 30.04
C LEU A 191 49.85 3.42 30.99
N GLY A 192 50.22 4.44 31.77
CA GLY A 192 49.30 5.25 32.56
C GLY A 192 48.31 6.02 31.70
N ASP A 193 48.80 6.71 30.66
CA ASP A 193 47.96 7.47 29.74
C ASP A 193 46.98 6.58 28.97
N LEU A 194 47.43 5.40 28.53
CA LEU A 194 46.58 4.42 27.85
C LEU A 194 45.52 3.83 28.79
N ARG A 195 45.85 3.59 30.07
CA ARG A 195 44.86 3.17 31.08
C ARG A 195 43.81 4.25 31.36
N GLY A 196 44.22 5.53 31.38
CA GLY A 196 43.29 6.65 31.52
C GLY A 196 42.31 6.72 30.34
N LYS A 197 42.84 6.66 29.11
CA LYS A 197 42.01 6.62 27.89
C LYS A 197 41.05 5.43 27.87
N LEU A 198 41.51 4.26 28.33
CA LEU A 198 40.65 3.08 28.43
C LEU A 198 39.50 3.31 29.40
N ALA A 199 39.76 3.84 30.60
CA ALA A 199 38.73 4.15 31.59
C ALA A 199 37.72 5.19 31.08
N ASP A 200 38.17 6.22 30.36
CA ASP A 200 37.29 7.23 29.75
C ASP A 200 36.38 6.62 28.68
N LEU A 201 36.93 5.73 27.84
CA LEU A 201 36.17 5.02 26.82
C LEU A 201 35.16 4.04 27.43
N GLU A 202 35.54 3.31 28.48
CA GLU A 202 34.64 2.42 29.22
C GLU A 202 33.47 3.20 29.85
N SER A 203 33.76 4.34 30.46
CA SER A 203 32.74 5.23 31.03
C SER A 203 31.78 5.77 29.96
N ARG A 204 32.32 6.21 28.81
CA ARG A 204 31.52 6.66 27.67
C ARG A 204 30.65 5.53 27.09
N ASN A 205 31.19 4.32 27.01
CA ASN A 205 30.44 3.17 26.51
C ASN A 205 29.29 2.83 27.46
N SER A 206 29.53 2.82 28.77
CA SER A 206 28.47 2.60 29.78
C SER A 206 27.37 3.67 29.71
N LEU A 207 27.71 4.93 29.45
CA LEU A 207 26.73 6.00 29.26
C LEU A 207 25.88 5.78 27.99
N LEU A 208 26.52 5.41 26.88
CA LEU A 208 25.83 5.13 25.63
C LEU A 208 24.91 3.91 25.76
N GLU A 209 25.34 2.85 26.44
CA GLU A 209 24.51 1.67 26.73
C GLU A 209 23.26 2.04 27.53
N LYS A 210 23.38 2.92 28.54
CA LYS A 210 22.22 3.44 29.28
C LYS A 210 21.28 4.25 28.41
N GLN A 211 21.80 5.13 27.55
CA GLN A 211 20.98 5.91 26.62
C GLN A 211 20.22 5.01 25.64
N VAL A 212 20.87 3.95 25.13
CA VAL A 212 20.22 2.97 24.27
C VAL A 212 19.09 2.28 25.04
N GLN A 213 19.32 1.84 26.28
CA GLN A 213 18.30 1.21 27.12
C GLN A 213 17.09 2.13 27.37
N GLU A 214 17.33 3.40 27.71
CA GLU A 214 16.27 4.40 27.92
C GLU A 214 15.46 4.65 26.65
N LEU A 215 16.12 4.77 25.49
CA LEU A 215 15.44 4.95 24.20
C LEU A 215 14.63 3.71 23.80
N THR A 216 15.13 2.50 24.05
CA THR A 216 14.34 1.28 23.82
C THR A 216 13.12 1.23 24.72
N TYR A 217 13.24 1.59 26.00
CA TYR A 217 12.08 1.64 26.90
C TYR A 217 11.03 2.65 26.45
N GLN A 218 11.46 3.85 26.03
CA GLN A 218 10.56 4.86 25.48
C GLN A 218 9.85 4.37 24.21
N LEU A 219 10.58 3.72 23.30
CA LEU A 219 10.02 3.18 22.07
C LEU A 219 8.98 2.08 22.35
N GLU A 220 9.25 1.19 23.30
CA GLU A 220 8.29 0.15 23.73
C GLU A 220 7.04 0.75 24.37
N ASP A 221 7.19 1.83 25.16
CA ASP A 221 6.06 2.52 25.78
C ASP A 221 5.19 3.24 24.74
N ASP A 222 5.82 3.94 23.79
CA ASP A 222 5.14 4.59 22.66
C ASP A 222 4.41 3.55 21.81
N GLN A 223 5.04 2.40 21.51
CA GLN A 223 4.39 1.30 20.78
C GLN A 223 3.14 0.81 21.49
N ARG A 224 3.19 0.56 22.80
CA ARG A 224 2.02 0.16 23.59
C ARG A 224 0.93 1.23 23.58
N SER A 225 1.30 2.50 23.67
CA SER A 225 0.36 3.63 23.60
C SER A 225 -0.33 3.71 22.23
N TYR A 226 0.41 3.57 21.14
CA TYR A 226 -0.15 3.57 19.78
C TYR A 226 -1.04 2.35 19.53
N GLU A 227 -0.66 1.17 19.99
CA GLU A 227 -1.50 -0.04 19.90
C GLU A 227 -2.81 0.11 20.68
N ALA A 228 -2.77 0.70 21.88
CA ALA A 228 -3.96 0.99 22.65
C ALA A 228 -4.88 1.99 21.94
N ALA A 229 -4.31 3.05 21.36
CA ALA A 229 -5.07 4.04 20.58
C ALA A 229 -5.69 3.43 19.32
N LEU A 230 -4.96 2.55 18.62
CA LEU A 230 -5.45 1.84 17.44
C LEU A 230 -6.63 0.93 17.82
N ASN A 231 -6.48 0.15 18.88
CA ASN A 231 -7.54 -0.74 19.38
C ASN A 231 -8.82 0.03 19.77
N ASP A 232 -8.69 1.21 20.39
CA ASP A 232 -9.83 2.08 20.70
C ASP A 232 -10.52 2.60 19.43
N ARG A 233 -9.75 3.04 18.43
CA ARG A 233 -10.32 3.45 17.13
C ARG A 233 -11.02 2.29 16.42
N ASP A 234 -10.43 1.10 16.41
CA ASP A 234 -11.04 -0.09 15.83
C ASP A 234 -12.32 -0.53 16.56
N ALA A 235 -12.38 -0.32 17.88
CA ALA A 235 -13.60 -0.53 18.65
C ALA A 235 -14.69 0.49 18.29
N GLN A 236 -14.34 1.77 18.12
CA GLN A 236 -15.27 2.80 17.68
C GLN A 236 -15.80 2.53 16.26
N ILE A 237 -14.93 2.13 15.33
CA ILE A 237 -15.33 1.75 13.96
C ILE A 237 -16.29 0.56 14.00
N ARG A 238 -16.02 -0.47 14.81
CA ARG A 238 -16.93 -1.61 14.99
C ARG A 238 -18.29 -1.17 15.52
N LYS A 239 -18.32 -0.34 16.55
CA LYS A 239 -19.56 0.20 17.11
C LYS A 239 -20.37 0.98 16.06
N MET A 240 -19.73 1.87 15.31
CA MET A 240 -20.40 2.62 14.24
C MET A 240 -20.94 1.70 13.14
N ARG A 241 -20.22 0.63 12.78
CA ARG A 241 -20.70 -0.36 11.81
C ARG A 241 -21.94 -1.10 12.32
N GLU A 242 -21.94 -1.49 13.59
CA GLU A 242 -23.10 -2.11 14.24
C GLU A 242 -24.30 -1.15 14.28
N GLU A 243 -24.08 0.12 14.62
CA GLU A 243 -25.12 1.16 14.60
C GLU A 243 -25.67 1.38 13.17
N CYS A 244 -24.80 1.44 12.15
CA CYS A 244 -25.24 1.54 10.76
C CYS A 244 -26.03 0.31 10.29
N GLN A 245 -25.63 -0.90 10.71
CA GLN A 245 -26.37 -2.12 10.41
C GLN A 245 -27.75 -2.13 11.09
N SER A 246 -27.83 -1.72 12.37
CA SER A 246 -29.10 -1.58 13.08
C SER A 246 -30.03 -0.61 12.36
N LEU A 247 -29.52 0.56 11.95
CA LEU A 247 -30.30 1.55 11.23
C LEU A 247 -30.76 1.03 9.85
N MET A 248 -29.93 0.25 9.17
CA MET A 248 -30.29 -0.38 7.89
C MET A 248 -31.44 -1.38 8.06
N VAL A 249 -31.42 -2.17 9.14
CA VAL A 249 -32.51 -3.09 9.48
C VAL A 249 -33.78 -2.32 9.83
N GLU A 250 -33.69 -1.27 10.64
CA GLU A 250 -34.85 -0.41 10.97
C GLU A 250 -35.46 0.24 9.73
N LEU A 251 -34.63 0.74 8.81
CA LEU A 251 -35.10 1.31 7.54
C LEU A 251 -35.76 0.26 6.64
N GLN A 252 -35.23 -0.96 6.61
CA GLN A 252 -35.84 -2.06 5.85
C GLN A 252 -37.22 -2.41 6.44
N MET A 253 -37.32 -2.58 7.76
CA MET A 253 -38.59 -2.82 8.43
C MET A 253 -39.60 -1.70 8.15
N LEU A 254 -39.16 -0.44 8.21
CA LEU A 254 -40.03 0.71 7.91
C LEU A 254 -40.48 0.71 6.44
N LEU A 255 -39.57 0.38 5.51
CA LEU A 255 -39.90 0.23 4.10
C LEU A 255 -40.97 -0.85 3.88
N ASP A 256 -40.82 -2.00 4.54
CA ASP A 256 -41.77 -3.10 4.46
C ASP A 256 -43.15 -2.67 4.99
N THR A 257 -43.21 -2.02 6.16
CA THR A 257 -44.47 -1.47 6.68
C THR A 257 -45.11 -0.44 5.73
N LYS A 258 -44.30 0.40 5.07
CA LYS A 258 -44.80 1.37 4.08
C LYS A 258 -45.37 0.66 2.87
N GLN A 259 -44.71 -0.39 2.37
CA GLN A 259 -45.23 -1.21 1.27
C GLN A 259 -46.55 -1.87 1.64
N THR A 260 -46.68 -2.38 2.88
CA THR A 260 -47.96 -2.91 3.39
C THR A 260 -49.05 -1.84 3.37
N LEU A 261 -48.79 -0.66 3.93
CA LEU A 261 -49.77 0.42 3.97
C LEU A 261 -50.17 0.91 2.57
N ASP A 262 -49.23 1.00 1.63
CA ASP A 262 -49.53 1.35 0.24
C ASP A 262 -50.46 0.31 -0.42
N ALA A 263 -50.23 -0.98 -0.15
CA ALA A 263 -51.09 -2.05 -0.64
C ALA A 263 -52.50 -1.96 -0.03
N GLU A 264 -52.61 -1.70 1.27
CA GLU A 264 -53.89 -1.46 1.95
C GLU A 264 -54.63 -0.25 1.37
N ILE A 265 -53.94 0.88 1.16
CA ILE A 265 -54.52 2.08 0.54
C ILE A 265 -55.00 1.79 -0.89
N ALA A 266 -54.22 1.05 -1.69
CA ALA A 266 -54.61 0.67 -3.05
C ALA A 266 -55.88 -0.19 -3.05
N ILE A 267 -55.99 -1.13 -2.11
CA ILE A 267 -57.19 -1.95 -1.90
C ILE A 267 -58.37 -1.07 -1.47
N TYR A 268 -58.18 -0.16 -0.50
CA TYR A 268 -59.24 0.73 -0.03
C TYR A 268 -59.75 1.64 -1.14
N ARG A 269 -58.86 2.20 -1.97
CA ARG A 269 -59.23 2.96 -3.18
C ARG A 269 -60.07 2.10 -4.13
N LYS A 270 -59.62 0.87 -4.41
CA LYS A 270 -60.35 -0.07 -5.28
C LYS A 270 -61.72 -0.48 -4.73
N MET A 271 -61.89 -0.50 -3.40
CA MET A 271 -63.15 -0.77 -2.73
C MET A 271 -64.11 0.43 -2.76
N LEU A 272 -63.57 1.64 -2.69
CA LEU A 272 -64.31 2.90 -2.83
C LEU A 272 -64.71 3.18 -4.29
N GLU A 273 -63.90 2.75 -5.25
CA GLU A 273 -64.14 2.92 -6.70
C GLU A 273 -65.07 1.85 -7.29
N GLY A 274 -65.40 0.77 -6.55
CA GLY A 274 -66.21 -0.34 -7.06
C GLY A 274 -67.37 -0.74 -6.14
N GLU A 275 -68.55 -0.17 -6.34
CA GLU A 275 -69.77 -0.59 -5.63
C GLU A 275 -70.38 -1.93 -6.12
N GLU A 276 -69.93 -2.50 -7.25
CA GLU A 276 -70.60 -3.68 -7.86
C GLU A 276 -69.96 -5.07 -7.61
N ASN A 277 -68.74 -5.20 -7.06
CA ASN A 277 -68.04 -6.50 -6.94
C ASN A 277 -67.47 -6.81 -5.54
N ARG A 278 -68.32 -6.75 -4.50
CA ARG A 278 -67.92 -6.95 -3.09
C ARG A 278 -67.33 -8.33 -2.74
N THR A 279 -67.67 -9.39 -3.47
CA THR A 279 -67.25 -10.77 -3.17
C THR A 279 -65.82 -11.08 -3.61
N GLY A 280 -65.39 -10.62 -4.79
CA GLY A 280 -64.01 -10.80 -5.26
C GLY A 280 -62.99 -9.95 -4.50
N LEU A 281 -63.42 -8.79 -4.01
CA LEU A 281 -62.59 -7.86 -3.22
C LEU A 281 -62.20 -8.43 -1.85
N LYS A 282 -63.11 -9.13 -1.15
CA LYS A 282 -62.80 -9.79 0.12
C LYS A 282 -61.72 -10.86 -0.01
N GLN A 283 -61.75 -11.62 -1.10
CA GLN A 283 -60.82 -12.72 -1.34
C GLN A 283 -59.39 -12.21 -1.62
N LEU A 284 -59.28 -11.05 -2.28
CA LEU A 284 -58.00 -10.40 -2.57
C LEU A 284 -57.35 -9.81 -1.31
N VAL A 285 -58.15 -9.23 -0.41
CA VAL A 285 -57.70 -8.77 0.91
C VAL A 285 -57.15 -9.93 1.74
N GLU A 286 -57.88 -11.04 1.79
CA GLU A 286 -57.46 -12.23 2.55
C GLU A 286 -56.18 -12.85 1.98
N GLN A 287 -55.99 -12.79 0.67
CA GLN A 287 -54.79 -13.29 -0.01
C GLN A 287 -53.56 -12.41 0.29
N VAL A 288 -53.69 -11.08 0.31
CA VAL A 288 -52.58 -10.16 0.65
C VAL A 288 -52.20 -10.27 2.13
N VAL A 289 -53.18 -10.41 3.03
CA VAL A 289 -52.93 -10.66 4.46
C VAL A 289 -52.25 -12.00 4.68
N LYS A 290 -52.64 -13.05 3.95
CA LYS A 290 -51.97 -14.37 4.00
C LYS A 290 -50.55 -14.34 3.44
N THR A 291 -50.29 -13.63 2.34
CA THR A 291 -48.92 -13.52 1.79
C THR A 291 -47.98 -12.76 2.72
N HIS A 292 -48.46 -11.72 3.42
CA HIS A 292 -47.63 -11.02 4.41
C HIS A 292 -47.41 -11.80 5.72
N SER A 293 -48.38 -12.62 6.13
CA SER A 293 -48.21 -13.52 7.28
C SER A 293 -47.12 -14.57 7.05
N LEU A 294 -46.95 -15.01 5.79
CA LEU A 294 -45.92 -15.96 5.37
C LEU A 294 -44.54 -15.27 5.26
N GLN A 295 -44.48 -14.04 4.74
CA GLN A 295 -43.23 -13.26 4.65
C GLN A 295 -42.63 -12.94 6.04
N GLN A 296 -43.46 -12.57 7.03
CA GLN A 296 -42.98 -12.35 8.42
C GLN A 296 -42.44 -13.62 9.10
N GLN A 297 -42.92 -14.81 8.72
CA GLN A 297 -42.40 -16.08 9.24
C GLN A 297 -41.08 -16.49 8.56
N GLU A 298 -40.95 -16.30 7.24
CA GLU A 298 -39.70 -16.60 6.53
C GLU A 298 -38.56 -15.62 6.90
N ASP A 299 -38.86 -14.34 7.16
CA ASP A 299 -37.83 -13.36 7.55
C ASP A 299 -37.39 -13.51 9.02
N THR A 300 -38.25 -14.00 9.91
CA THR A 300 -37.87 -14.33 11.29
C THR A 300 -37.06 -15.62 11.40
N GLU A 301 -37.26 -16.60 10.51
CA GLU A 301 -36.36 -17.75 10.34
C GLU A 301 -35.03 -17.33 9.70
N SER A 302 -35.06 -16.47 8.69
CA SER A 302 -33.85 -15.87 8.09
C SER A 302 -33.00 -15.12 9.10
N MET A 303 -33.64 -14.43 10.06
CA MET A 303 -32.96 -13.73 11.16
C MET A 303 -32.38 -14.67 12.24
N ARG A 304 -32.83 -15.93 12.32
CA ARG A 304 -32.18 -16.98 13.15
C ARG A 304 -31.01 -17.65 12.42
N VAL A 305 -31.09 -17.80 11.09
CA VAL A 305 -30.05 -18.48 10.29
C VAL A 305 -28.79 -17.62 10.13
N VAL A 306 -28.88 -16.29 10.16
CA VAL A 306 -27.70 -15.39 10.12
C VAL A 306 -26.81 -15.49 11.37
N LYS A 307 -27.30 -16.11 12.47
CA LYS A 307 -26.49 -16.33 13.69
C LYS A 307 -25.70 -17.65 13.68
N GLY A 308 -25.72 -18.40 12.58
CA GLY A 308 -25.25 -19.78 12.53
C GLY A 308 -24.55 -20.18 11.24
N GLU A 309 -23.85 -19.28 10.56
CA GLU A 309 -22.76 -19.72 9.67
C GLU A 309 -21.49 -19.81 10.52
N MET A 310 -21.04 -21.04 10.81
CA MET A 310 -19.64 -21.26 11.18
C MET A 310 -18.80 -20.91 9.95
N ALA A 311 -18.53 -19.62 9.78
CA ALA A 311 -17.47 -19.16 8.91
C ALA A 311 -16.19 -19.83 9.39
N THR A 312 -15.65 -20.73 8.58
CA THR A 312 -14.31 -21.29 8.76
C THR A 312 -13.37 -20.09 8.87
N ARG A 313 -12.94 -19.79 10.10
CA ARG A 313 -12.24 -18.53 10.39
C ARG A 313 -10.81 -18.69 9.89
N THR A 314 -10.55 -18.21 8.69
CA THR A 314 -9.18 -18.18 8.16
C THR A 314 -8.40 -17.10 8.91
N SER A 315 -7.36 -17.49 9.64
CA SER A 315 -6.45 -16.60 10.34
C SER A 315 -5.14 -16.48 9.57
N PHE A 316 -4.64 -15.25 9.45
CA PHE A 316 -3.43 -14.93 8.70
C PHE A 316 -2.38 -14.38 9.66
N GLN A 317 -1.17 -14.94 9.63
CA GLN A 317 -0.02 -14.41 10.37
C GLN A 317 1.11 -14.12 9.39
N ARG A 318 1.60 -12.88 9.39
CA ARG A 318 2.66 -12.40 8.50
C ARG A 318 3.87 -11.93 9.28
N SER A 319 5.05 -12.18 8.74
CA SER A 319 6.31 -11.60 9.21
C SER A 319 7.04 -10.97 8.02
N ALA A 320 7.50 -9.74 8.19
CA ALA A 320 8.31 -9.03 7.21
C ALA A 320 9.70 -8.80 7.79
N LYS A 321 10.73 -9.28 7.10
CA LYS A 321 12.14 -9.05 7.45
C LYS A 321 12.94 -8.76 6.19
N GLY A 322 13.39 -7.51 6.06
CA GLY A 322 14.13 -7.01 4.91
C GLY A 322 13.25 -6.25 3.90
N ASN A 323 13.80 -6.06 2.70
CA ASN A 323 13.25 -5.17 1.66
C ASN A 323 12.16 -5.85 0.79
N VAL A 324 11.80 -7.09 1.08
CA VAL A 324 10.77 -7.85 0.34
C VAL A 324 9.88 -8.56 1.35
N SER A 325 8.56 -8.49 1.16
CA SER A 325 7.54 -9.17 1.98
C SER A 325 6.60 -10.00 1.11
N ILE A 326 5.89 -10.94 1.73
CA ILE A 326 4.77 -11.65 1.10
C ILE A 326 3.50 -10.87 1.45
N ALA A 327 2.92 -10.19 0.46
CA ALA A 327 1.75 -9.34 0.65
C ALA A 327 0.46 -10.16 0.75
N GLU A 328 0.31 -11.16 -0.12
CA GLU A 328 -0.90 -11.96 -0.21
C GLU A 328 -0.59 -13.39 -0.67
N CYS A 329 -1.26 -14.34 -0.03
CA CYS A 329 -1.32 -15.72 -0.49
C CYS A 329 -2.79 -16.09 -0.64
N GLN A 330 -3.24 -16.38 -1.87
CA GLN A 330 -4.63 -16.76 -2.07
C GLN A 330 -4.93 -18.10 -1.35
N PRO A 331 -6.00 -18.19 -0.52
CA PRO A 331 -6.38 -19.42 0.18
C PRO A 331 -6.65 -20.60 -0.76
N GLU A 332 -7.25 -20.35 -1.92
CA GLU A 332 -7.51 -21.37 -2.96
C GLU A 332 -6.26 -21.75 -3.77
N GLY A 333 -5.10 -21.15 -3.46
CA GLY A 333 -3.82 -21.51 -4.05
C GLY A 333 -3.64 -21.08 -5.51
N LYS A 334 -4.32 -20.03 -5.99
CA LYS A 334 -4.16 -19.60 -7.39
C LYS A 334 -2.92 -18.74 -7.62
N PHE A 335 -2.61 -17.82 -6.70
CA PHE A 335 -1.43 -16.97 -6.80
C PHE A 335 -0.83 -16.60 -5.44
N ILE A 336 0.40 -16.12 -5.48
CA ILE A 336 1.14 -15.52 -4.37
C ILE A 336 1.67 -14.15 -4.84
N VAL A 337 1.52 -13.13 -4.02
CA VAL A 337 1.97 -11.75 -4.29
C VAL A 337 3.12 -11.41 -3.36
N LEU A 338 4.20 -10.92 -3.95
CA LEU A 338 5.32 -10.32 -3.24
C LEU A 338 5.26 -8.80 -3.36
N GLU A 339 5.68 -8.12 -2.31
CA GLU A 339 5.75 -6.67 -2.26
C GLU A 339 7.17 -6.24 -1.91
N ASN A 340 7.69 -5.24 -2.63
CA ASN A 340 8.90 -4.55 -2.23
C ASN A 340 8.54 -3.56 -1.13
N THR A 341 9.07 -3.78 0.08
CA THR A 341 8.81 -2.91 1.24
C THR A 341 9.69 -1.66 1.23
N HIS A 342 10.70 -1.60 0.35
CA HIS A 342 11.59 -0.46 0.20
C HIS A 342 11.05 0.52 -0.86
N ARG A 343 10.93 1.80 -0.49
CA ARG A 343 10.25 2.82 -1.32
C ARG A 343 11.00 3.25 -2.60
N SER A 344 12.30 2.99 -2.68
CA SER A 344 13.17 3.56 -3.73
C SER A 344 14.25 2.63 -4.26
N LYS A 345 14.27 1.37 -3.82
CA LYS A 345 15.33 0.42 -4.18
C LYS A 345 14.69 -0.91 -4.54
N ASP A 346 14.83 -1.31 -5.79
CA ASP A 346 14.34 -2.60 -6.24
C ASP A 346 15.33 -3.70 -5.84
N GLU A 347 14.82 -4.72 -5.18
CA GLU A 347 15.65 -5.80 -4.67
C GLU A 347 15.67 -6.99 -5.62
N ASN A 348 16.88 -7.43 -5.98
CA ASN A 348 17.06 -8.51 -6.94
C ASN A 348 16.75 -9.86 -6.28
N LEU A 349 15.77 -10.56 -6.84
CA LEU A 349 15.30 -11.87 -6.38
C LEU A 349 15.99 -13.05 -7.07
N ASP A 350 17.08 -12.82 -7.81
CA ASP A 350 17.79 -13.86 -8.54
C ASP A 350 18.22 -15.04 -7.64
N GLU A 351 17.86 -16.26 -8.03
CA GLU A 351 18.08 -17.51 -7.28
C GLU A 351 17.38 -17.62 -5.91
N TRP A 352 16.50 -16.68 -5.57
CA TRP A 352 15.69 -16.80 -4.37
C TRP A 352 14.73 -18.00 -4.51
N LYS A 353 14.25 -18.50 -3.37
CA LYS A 353 13.34 -19.65 -3.35
C LYS A 353 12.11 -19.35 -2.53
N LEU A 354 10.94 -19.50 -3.14
CA LEU A 354 9.65 -19.48 -2.45
C LEU A 354 9.25 -20.92 -2.13
N LYS A 355 9.07 -21.24 -0.85
CA LYS A 355 8.62 -22.56 -0.40
C LYS A 355 7.25 -22.47 0.26
N ARG A 356 6.30 -23.26 -0.21
CA ARG A 356 4.96 -23.37 0.37
C ARG A 356 4.73 -24.77 0.92
N LYS A 357 4.56 -24.87 2.24
CA LYS A 357 4.27 -26.10 2.98
C LYS A 357 2.77 -26.16 3.28
N ILE A 358 2.14 -27.26 2.90
CA ILE A 358 0.70 -27.49 3.06
C ILE A 358 0.51 -28.67 4.01
N ASP A 359 -0.14 -28.42 5.14
CA ASP A 359 -0.50 -29.39 6.17
C ASP A 359 0.68 -30.25 6.66
N GLY A 360 1.92 -29.73 6.55
CA GLY A 360 3.15 -30.45 6.89
C GLY A 360 3.46 -31.66 6.00
N LYS A 361 2.71 -31.88 4.91
CA LYS A 361 2.81 -33.09 4.05
C LYS A 361 3.35 -32.80 2.66
N ARG A 362 2.90 -31.71 2.04
CA ARG A 362 3.29 -31.33 0.67
C ARG A 362 4.10 -30.04 0.70
N GLU A 363 5.22 -30.01 0.00
CA GLU A 363 6.07 -28.83 -0.13
C GLU A 363 6.24 -28.49 -1.61
N LEU A 364 5.89 -27.25 -1.97
CA LEU A 364 6.09 -26.69 -3.30
C LEU A 364 7.26 -25.70 -3.24
N VAL A 365 8.18 -25.79 -4.18
CA VAL A 365 9.35 -24.92 -4.26
C VAL A 365 9.41 -24.27 -5.62
N PHE A 366 9.41 -22.94 -5.64
CA PHE A 366 9.63 -22.13 -6.82
C PHE A 366 10.95 -21.36 -6.69
N THR A 367 11.77 -21.41 -7.73
CA THR A 367 13.04 -20.66 -7.79
C THR A 367 12.85 -19.49 -8.74
N PHE A 368 13.16 -18.29 -8.28
CA PHE A 368 13.00 -17.08 -9.09
C PHE A 368 14.04 -17.05 -10.22
N PRO A 369 13.62 -16.85 -11.48
CA PRO A 369 14.55 -16.52 -12.56
C PRO A 369 15.07 -15.09 -12.41
N SER A 370 16.22 -14.78 -13.02
CA SER A 370 16.86 -13.46 -12.96
C SER A 370 15.95 -12.37 -13.53
N LYS A 371 15.29 -11.61 -12.62
CA LYS A 371 14.64 -10.29 -12.72
C LYS A 371 13.61 -10.10 -11.60
N TYR A 372 13.20 -8.85 -11.35
CA TYR A 372 12.17 -8.48 -10.38
C TYR A 372 10.86 -9.24 -10.67
N ILE A 373 10.17 -9.72 -9.63
CA ILE A 373 8.89 -10.46 -9.73
C ILE A 373 7.99 -10.02 -8.57
N LEU A 374 6.79 -9.51 -8.89
CA LEU A 374 5.82 -9.02 -7.91
C LEU A 374 4.64 -9.98 -7.70
N ARG A 375 4.30 -10.82 -8.68
CA ARG A 375 3.18 -11.77 -8.56
C ARG A 375 3.47 -13.08 -9.29
N ILE A 376 3.11 -14.19 -8.65
CA ILE A 376 3.35 -15.53 -9.18
C ILE A 376 2.04 -16.31 -9.21
N TRP A 377 1.61 -16.67 -10.41
CA TRP A 377 0.42 -17.47 -10.66
C TRP A 377 0.77 -18.95 -10.73
N ALA A 378 -0.12 -19.82 -10.28
CA ALA A 378 -0.04 -21.23 -10.64
C ALA A 378 -0.46 -21.43 -12.11
N LYS A 379 0.00 -22.52 -12.73
CA LYS A 379 -0.32 -22.86 -14.11
C LYS A 379 -1.84 -22.97 -14.30
N ASN A 380 -2.34 -22.53 -15.46
CA ASN A 380 -3.76 -22.62 -15.85
C ASN A 380 -4.76 -21.86 -14.95
N GLN A 381 -4.31 -21.00 -14.02
CA GLN A 381 -5.19 -20.20 -13.16
C GLN A 381 -5.54 -18.81 -13.72
N GLY A 382 -5.36 -18.61 -15.04
CA GLY A 382 -5.72 -17.36 -15.73
C GLY A 382 -4.72 -16.21 -15.58
N GLY A 383 -3.52 -16.47 -15.04
CA GLY A 383 -2.42 -15.51 -15.01
C GLY A 383 -1.81 -15.25 -16.39
N ILE A 384 -1.33 -14.04 -16.63
CA ILE A 384 -0.56 -13.66 -17.81
C ILE A 384 0.92 -13.65 -17.42
N ASN A 385 1.78 -14.30 -18.21
CA ASN A 385 3.23 -14.25 -18.00
C ASN A 385 3.77 -12.95 -18.59
N ASP A 386 4.08 -11.98 -17.73
CA ASP A 386 4.56 -10.64 -18.12
C ASP A 386 5.71 -10.18 -17.20
N PRO A 387 6.92 -10.75 -17.38
CA PRO A 387 8.09 -10.34 -16.60
C PRO A 387 8.45 -8.87 -16.89
N PRO A 388 8.69 -8.02 -15.88
CA PRO A 388 9.09 -8.36 -14.51
C PRO A 388 7.96 -8.29 -13.45
N THR A 389 6.70 -8.12 -13.84
CA THR A 389 5.62 -7.90 -12.84
C THR A 389 4.91 -9.20 -12.47
N GLN A 390 4.71 -10.09 -13.44
CA GLN A 390 3.95 -11.32 -13.27
C GLN A 390 4.69 -12.51 -13.87
N PHE A 391 4.65 -13.64 -13.17
CA PHE A 391 5.25 -14.89 -13.62
C PHE A 391 4.28 -16.06 -13.41
N ILE A 392 4.40 -17.10 -14.22
CA ILE A 392 3.61 -18.33 -14.10
C ILE A 392 4.52 -19.46 -13.59
N PHE A 393 4.11 -20.11 -12.52
CA PHE A 393 4.74 -21.33 -12.02
C PHE A 393 4.32 -22.52 -12.87
N ASP A 394 5.06 -22.77 -13.94
CA ASP A 394 4.71 -23.76 -14.98
C ASP A 394 4.73 -25.23 -14.53
N SER A 395 5.26 -25.51 -13.34
CA SER A 395 5.39 -26.87 -12.80
C SER A 395 4.13 -27.37 -12.09
N GLU A 396 3.24 -26.48 -11.63
CA GLU A 396 2.10 -26.85 -10.78
C GLU A 396 0.83 -26.08 -11.16
N ASP A 397 -0.31 -26.77 -11.25
CA ASP A 397 -1.62 -26.17 -11.56
C ASP A 397 -2.26 -25.41 -10.38
N SER A 398 -1.68 -25.52 -9.19
CA SER A 398 -2.08 -24.79 -7.97
C SER A 398 -0.94 -24.73 -6.95
N TRP A 399 -0.89 -23.64 -6.17
CA TRP A 399 -0.08 -23.51 -4.95
C TRP A 399 -0.60 -24.33 -3.76
N GLY A 400 -1.69 -25.07 -3.96
CA GLY A 400 -2.29 -26.00 -3.02
C GLY A 400 -3.06 -25.34 -1.88
N VAL A 401 -4.02 -26.11 -1.35
CA VAL A 401 -5.01 -25.71 -0.35
C VAL A 401 -4.90 -26.68 0.83
N GLY A 402 -4.96 -26.16 2.06
CA GLY A 402 -4.86 -26.96 3.28
C GLY A 402 -5.38 -26.20 4.50
N LEU A 403 -5.41 -26.88 5.65
CA LEU A 403 -5.83 -26.29 6.93
C LEU A 403 -4.72 -25.41 7.54
N ASN A 404 -3.46 -25.78 7.36
CA ASN A 404 -2.30 -25.01 7.77
C ASN A 404 -1.33 -24.88 6.60
N VAL A 405 -1.26 -23.69 6.02
CA VAL A 405 -0.40 -23.38 4.87
C VAL A 405 0.63 -22.35 5.28
N GLN A 406 1.90 -22.70 5.16
CA GLN A 406 3.02 -21.80 5.45
C GLN A 406 3.81 -21.52 4.18
N THR A 407 3.90 -20.25 3.80
CA THR A 407 4.71 -19.79 2.66
C THR A 407 5.92 -19.03 3.21
N ILE A 408 7.12 -19.43 2.81
CA ILE A 408 8.40 -18.88 3.30
C ILE A 408 9.25 -18.50 2.10
N LEU A 409 9.86 -17.32 2.16
CA LEU A 409 10.82 -16.85 1.16
C LEU A 409 12.25 -16.97 1.70
N TYR A 410 13.12 -17.59 0.90
CA TYR A 410 14.54 -17.77 1.17
C TYR A 410 15.36 -16.94 0.18
N ASN A 411 16.36 -16.21 0.69
CA ASN A 411 17.33 -15.53 -0.17
C ASN A 411 18.33 -16.53 -0.79
N LYS A 412 19.23 -16.02 -1.65
CA LYS A 412 20.33 -16.79 -2.26
C LYS A 412 21.19 -17.53 -1.24
N ASP A 413 21.42 -16.93 -0.07
CA ASP A 413 22.23 -17.51 1.01
C ASP A 413 21.48 -18.55 1.87
N GLY A 414 20.19 -18.79 1.58
CA GLY A 414 19.34 -19.73 2.34
C GLY A 414 18.80 -19.18 3.65
N GLU A 415 18.97 -17.88 3.92
CA GLU A 415 18.37 -17.20 5.07
C GLU A 415 16.87 -17.02 4.85
N VAL A 416 16.09 -17.31 5.90
CA VAL A 416 14.66 -17.02 5.95
C VAL A 416 14.45 -15.51 6.08
N ARG A 417 13.75 -14.91 5.12
CA ARG A 417 13.42 -13.48 5.11
C ARG A 417 11.96 -13.28 5.56
N PRO A 418 10.93 -13.08 4.72
CA PRO A 418 9.53 -13.05 5.15
C PRO A 418 8.84 -14.43 5.12
N PHE A 419 7.80 -14.59 5.95
CA PHE A 419 6.89 -15.74 5.89
C PHE A 419 5.42 -15.33 6.10
N PHE A 420 4.52 -16.12 5.52
CA PHE A 420 3.07 -15.93 5.59
C PHE A 420 2.41 -17.27 5.95
N ILE A 421 1.68 -17.29 7.06
CA ILE A 421 0.96 -18.47 7.57
C ILE A 421 -0.54 -18.22 7.41
N ILE A 422 -1.22 -19.18 6.79
CA ILE A 422 -2.66 -19.27 6.68
C ILE A 422 -3.10 -20.45 7.54
N THR A 423 -3.88 -20.20 8.58
CA THR A 423 -4.50 -21.25 9.41
C THR A 423 -6.00 -21.14 9.30
N ASN A 424 -6.63 -22.12 8.68
CA ASN A 424 -8.08 -22.27 8.63
C ASN A 424 -8.53 -22.87 9.96
N LEU A 425 -9.12 -22.05 10.83
CA LEU A 425 -9.78 -22.52 12.04
C LEU A 425 -11.16 -23.06 11.63
N ILE A 426 -11.38 -24.36 11.85
CA ILE A 426 -12.68 -25.01 11.65
C ILE A 426 -13.63 -24.59 12.76
#